data_AF-T1GIL6-F1
#
_entry.id   AF-T1GIL6-F1
#
_cell.length_a   1.000
_cell.length_b   1.000
_cell.length_c   1.000
_cell.angle_alpha   90.00
_cell.angle_beta   90.00
_cell.angle_gamma   90.00
#
_symmetry.space_group_name_H-M   'P 1'
#
loop_
_entity.id
_entity.type
_entity.pdbx_description
1 polymer ?
#
loop_
_entity_poly.entity_id
_entity_poly.type
_entity_poly.pdbx_seq_one_letter_code
_entity_poly.pdbx_strand_id
1 'polypeptide(L)'
;MMFALNTTLPNSHLIYLEGAQNHYLSLELFKRKVRFVWNLGGKTAEITHPLEIIPRDPNYANAWYYIEVNRTLNIANLVVKQLNIDGFMNGSEVVTGSSDSENTRFLKTSKHKVWLGGIPKSSSRNGVMSTGLNVIINEIFIDNKPLGLWNFDNTKGLCLPSKKGAYNPETRSNERYFDGNGYSEVRKTRSRYYKKNFFELQMWFKTLDEHALLFLAVDNKNNRSVSITLNEGRVIFRVEYGNDTRLEINQQIVTILDLGLKLKLLGNLKISVEPKMEF
;
A
#
# COMPACT_ATOMS: atom_id res chain seq x y z
N MET A 1 -1.19 5.70 7.73
CA MET A 1 -2.60 6.17 7.64
C MET A 1 -2.58 7.64 7.25
N MET A 2 -3.51 8.10 6.42
CA MET A 2 -3.76 9.53 6.22
C MET A 2 -5.20 9.90 6.61
N PHE A 3 -5.34 10.96 7.41
CA PHE A 3 -6.63 11.43 7.90
C PHE A 3 -6.69 12.97 8.03
N ALA A 4 -7.89 13.51 8.14
CA ALA A 4 -8.15 14.91 8.47
C ALA A 4 -9.17 14.99 9.63
N LEU A 5 -9.05 16.03 10.45
CA LEU A 5 -10.02 16.33 11.51
C LEU A 5 -10.91 17.48 11.07
N ASN A 6 -12.23 17.26 11.03
CA ASN A 6 -13.22 18.27 10.66
C ASN A 6 -14.21 18.57 11.81
N THR A 7 -13.99 18.00 12.99
CA THR A 7 -14.85 18.18 14.17
C THR A 7 -14.05 18.81 15.31
N THR A 8 -14.74 19.43 16.27
CA THR A 8 -14.09 19.97 17.48
C THR A 8 -13.80 18.90 18.53
N LEU A 9 -14.28 17.67 18.32
CA LEU A 9 -14.16 16.56 19.26
C LEU A 9 -12.68 16.21 19.47
N PRO A 10 -12.21 16.18 20.73
CA PRO A 10 -10.79 15.99 21.01
C PRO A 10 -10.36 14.52 20.94
N ASN A 11 -11.30 13.58 20.94
CA ASN A 11 -11.03 12.16 21.05
C ASN A 11 -11.73 11.36 19.94
N SER A 12 -11.04 10.34 19.42
CA SER A 12 -11.57 9.41 18.41
C SER A 12 -10.78 8.10 18.45
N HIS A 13 -11.45 6.95 18.46
CA HIS A 13 -10.77 5.69 18.21
C HIS A 13 -10.55 5.56 16.70
N LEU A 14 -9.30 5.42 16.26
CA LEU A 14 -8.98 5.40 14.83
C LEU A 14 -8.97 3.95 14.33
N ILE A 15 -8.09 3.12 14.88
CA ILE A 15 -7.98 1.69 14.56
C ILE A 15 -7.83 0.91 15.86
N TYR A 16 -8.52 -0.22 15.96
CA TYR A 16 -8.27 -1.23 16.98
C TYR A 16 -8.06 -2.60 16.33
N LEU A 17 -6.92 -3.23 16.62
CA LEU A 17 -6.54 -4.56 16.14
C LEU A 17 -6.68 -5.57 17.27
N GLU A 18 -7.56 -6.54 17.09
CA GLU A 18 -7.65 -7.70 17.99
C GLU A 18 -6.51 -8.68 17.69
N GLY A 19 -5.93 -9.22 18.77
CA GLY A 19 -5.01 -10.34 18.73
C GLY A 19 -5.47 -11.48 19.65
N ALA A 20 -4.79 -12.62 19.53
CA ALA A 20 -4.99 -13.76 20.42
C ALA A 20 -4.78 -13.37 21.88
N GLN A 21 -5.40 -14.12 22.81
CA GLN A 21 -5.19 -13.95 24.26
C GLN A 21 -5.51 -12.54 24.77
N ASN A 22 -6.50 -11.87 24.17
CA ASN A 22 -6.88 -10.48 24.49
C ASN A 22 -5.77 -9.44 24.22
N HIS A 23 -4.76 -9.79 23.41
CA HIS A 23 -3.77 -8.83 22.95
C HIS A 23 -4.45 -7.80 22.05
N TYR A 24 -3.95 -6.57 22.06
CA TYR A 24 -4.49 -5.54 21.17
C TYR A 24 -3.46 -4.47 20.85
N LEU A 25 -3.66 -3.85 19.69
CA LEU A 25 -3.02 -2.61 19.27
C LEU A 25 -4.13 -1.59 18.99
N SER A 26 -3.99 -0.36 19.49
CA SER A 26 -4.97 0.71 19.31
C SER A 26 -4.27 1.98 18.86
N LEU A 27 -4.78 2.60 17.81
CA LEU A 27 -4.40 3.94 17.36
C LEU A 27 -5.59 4.88 17.61
N GLU A 28 -5.33 5.97 18.31
CA GLU A 28 -6.37 6.85 18.84
C GLU A 28 -5.98 8.30 18.67
N LEU A 29 -6.97 9.16 18.53
CA LEU A 29 -6.86 10.56 18.82
C LEU A 29 -7.27 10.75 20.29
N PHE A 30 -6.36 11.26 21.11
CA PHE A 30 -6.58 11.54 22.53
C PHE A 30 -6.14 12.97 22.84
N LYS A 31 -7.06 13.83 23.29
CA LYS A 31 -6.81 15.26 23.50
C LYS A 31 -6.17 15.92 22.28
N ARG A 32 -6.69 15.61 21.08
CA ARG A 32 -6.19 16.06 19.77
C ARG A 32 -4.77 15.64 19.44
N LYS A 33 -4.20 14.67 20.16
CA LYS A 33 -2.89 14.12 19.87
C LYS A 33 -3.02 12.66 19.48
N VAL A 34 -2.18 12.21 18.55
CA VAL A 34 -2.19 10.81 18.13
C VAL A 34 -1.50 9.99 19.20
N ARG A 35 -2.21 8.98 19.69
CA ARG A 35 -1.74 8.05 20.71
C ARG A 35 -1.80 6.63 20.17
N PHE A 36 -0.71 5.91 20.32
CA PHE A 36 -0.63 4.47 20.06
C PHE A 36 -0.54 3.72 21.38
N VAL A 37 -1.43 2.75 21.59
CA VAL A 37 -1.55 1.95 22.82
C VAL A 37 -1.48 0.47 22.45
N TRP A 38 -0.74 -0.33 23.20
CA TRP A 38 -0.68 -1.77 22.97
C TRP A 38 -0.57 -2.59 24.25
N ASN A 39 -1.11 -3.81 24.20
CA ASN A 39 -0.95 -4.83 25.23
C ASN A 39 -0.74 -6.19 24.57
N LEU A 40 0.31 -6.90 25.00
CA LEU A 40 0.75 -8.19 24.46
C LEU A 40 0.74 -9.30 25.52
N GLY A 41 -0.08 -9.19 26.56
CA GLY A 41 -0.17 -10.15 27.66
C GLY A 41 0.45 -9.65 28.97
N GLY A 42 1.21 -8.55 28.93
CA GLY A 42 1.81 -7.89 30.09
C GLY A 42 1.21 -6.51 30.38
N LYS A 43 2.07 -5.55 30.73
CA LYS A 43 1.69 -4.16 30.96
C LYS A 43 1.25 -3.50 29.65
N THR A 44 0.22 -2.67 29.76
CA THR A 44 -0.20 -1.81 28.65
C THR A 44 0.82 -0.68 28.50
N ALA A 45 1.37 -0.52 27.31
CA ALA A 45 2.24 0.59 26.96
C ALA A 45 1.52 1.57 26.04
N GLU A 46 1.90 2.84 26.11
CA GLU A 46 1.37 3.88 25.25
C GLU A 46 2.46 4.90 24.88
N ILE A 47 2.36 5.45 23.67
CA ILE A 47 3.13 6.59 23.20
C ILE A 47 2.20 7.61 22.58
N THR A 48 2.43 8.90 22.87
CA THR A 48 1.62 9.99 22.33
C THR A 48 2.54 10.97 21.62
N HIS A 49 2.26 11.25 20.36
CA HIS A 49 2.99 12.25 19.60
C HIS A 49 2.60 13.66 20.07
N PRO A 50 3.54 14.61 20.25
CA PRO A 50 3.21 15.91 20.83
C PRO A 50 2.46 16.85 19.87
N LEU A 51 2.59 16.65 18.55
CA LEU A 51 1.85 17.40 17.52
C LEU A 51 0.35 17.34 17.76
N GLU A 52 -0.25 18.52 17.97
CA GLU A 52 -1.69 18.68 18.09
C GLU A 52 -2.36 18.74 16.70
N ILE A 53 -3.44 17.99 16.55
CA ILE A 53 -4.26 17.92 15.35
C ILE A 53 -5.32 19.01 15.42
N ILE A 54 -5.26 19.92 14.46
CA ILE A 54 -6.14 21.09 14.42
C ILE A 54 -7.25 20.84 13.41
N PRO A 55 -8.53 21.04 13.78
CA PRO A 55 -9.63 20.92 12.84
C PRO A 55 -9.50 21.94 11.71
N ARG A 56 -9.57 21.47 10.46
CA ARG A 56 -9.45 22.30 9.25
C ARG A 56 -10.40 21.79 8.17
N ASP A 57 -10.73 22.65 7.22
CA ASP A 57 -11.51 22.23 6.05
C ASP A 57 -10.67 21.23 5.22
N PRO A 58 -11.15 19.99 5.03
CA PRO A 58 -10.44 18.93 4.29
C PRO A 58 -10.19 19.26 2.81
N ASN A 59 -10.76 20.34 2.27
CA ASN A 59 -10.44 20.84 0.94
C ASN A 59 -9.00 21.39 0.83
N TYR A 60 -8.35 21.72 1.95
CA TYR A 60 -6.97 22.23 1.95
C TYR A 60 -5.95 21.15 2.28
N ALA A 61 -4.79 21.17 1.62
CA ALA A 61 -3.74 20.19 1.83
C ALA A 61 -3.27 20.13 3.29
N ASN A 62 -3.12 21.29 3.93
CA ASN A 62 -2.70 21.39 5.32
C ASN A 62 -3.75 20.94 6.36
N ALA A 63 -4.93 20.47 5.95
CA ALA A 63 -5.88 19.79 6.82
C ALA A 63 -5.52 18.31 7.05
N TRP A 64 -4.64 17.75 6.22
CA TRP A 64 -4.31 16.33 6.21
C TRP A 64 -3.07 16.02 7.03
N TYR A 65 -3.15 14.91 7.76
CA TYR A 65 -2.10 14.38 8.61
C TYR A 65 -1.81 12.94 8.24
N TYR A 66 -0.52 12.60 8.22
CA TYR A 66 -0.03 11.25 8.01
C TYR A 66 0.53 10.70 9.30
N ILE A 67 0.06 9.51 9.66
CA ILE A 67 0.50 8.75 10.82
C ILE A 67 1.21 7.50 10.35
N GLU A 68 2.38 7.26 10.90
CA GLU A 68 3.12 6.01 10.77
C GLU A 68 3.41 5.44 12.16
N VAL A 69 3.07 4.16 12.34
CA VAL A 69 3.44 3.39 13.51
C VAL A 69 4.21 2.17 13.03
N ASN A 70 5.42 1.99 13.54
CA ASN A 70 6.22 0.79 13.31
C ASN A 70 6.53 0.15 14.66
N ARG A 71 6.21 -1.14 14.80
CA ARG A 71 6.48 -1.90 16.03
C ARG A 71 7.31 -3.13 15.71
N THR A 72 8.45 -3.24 16.37
CA THR A 72 9.31 -4.42 16.33
C THR A 72 9.41 -4.96 17.74
N LEU A 73 8.88 -6.17 17.97
CA LEU A 73 8.80 -6.77 19.31
C LEU A 73 8.11 -5.80 20.30
N ASN A 74 8.64 -5.61 21.49
CA ASN A 74 8.04 -4.72 22.49
C ASN A 74 8.21 -3.22 22.18
N ILE A 75 8.99 -2.82 21.17
CA ILE A 75 9.33 -1.42 20.88
C ILE A 75 8.45 -0.89 19.75
N ALA A 76 7.88 0.30 19.92
CA ALA A 76 7.10 1.01 18.93
C ALA A 76 7.64 2.41 18.68
N ASN A 77 7.62 2.83 17.41
CA ASN A 77 7.91 4.18 16.95
C ASN A 77 6.63 4.78 16.35
N LEU A 78 6.32 6.02 16.71
CA LEU A 78 5.19 6.79 16.21
C LEU A 78 5.70 8.09 15.58
N VAL A 79 5.26 8.36 14.35
CA VAL A 79 5.53 9.58 13.60
C VAL A 79 4.22 10.18 13.13
N VAL A 80 4.06 11.50 13.30
CA VAL A 80 2.89 12.24 12.81
C VAL A 80 3.33 13.46 12.03
N LYS A 81 3.02 13.49 10.74
CA LYS A 81 3.37 14.59 9.83
C LYS A 81 2.10 15.32 9.40
N GLN A 82 2.15 16.64 9.35
CA GLN A 82 1.12 17.45 8.71
C GLN A 82 1.57 17.77 7.29
N LEU A 83 0.65 17.79 6.33
CA LEU A 83 0.94 18.33 5.01
C LEU A 83 1.06 19.86 5.08
N ASN A 84 1.94 20.45 4.28
CA ASN A 84 1.96 21.88 4.05
C ASN A 84 0.92 22.28 2.99
N ILE A 85 0.83 23.57 2.70
CA ILE A 85 -0.12 24.12 1.72
C ILE A 85 0.14 23.56 0.31
N ASP A 86 1.41 23.27 0.01
CA ASP A 86 1.86 22.72 -1.27
C ASP A 86 1.69 21.19 -1.39
N GLY A 87 1.17 20.52 -0.34
CA GLY A 87 0.91 19.08 -0.32
C GLY A 87 2.11 18.20 0.04
N PHE A 88 3.22 18.78 0.49
CA PHE A 88 4.39 18.05 0.98
C PHE A 88 4.31 17.81 2.49
N MET A 89 4.94 16.74 2.96
CA MET A 89 5.02 16.45 4.40
C MET A 89 5.97 17.40 5.11
N ASN A 90 5.52 18.00 6.21
CA ASN A 90 6.42 18.68 7.13
C ASN A 90 7.35 17.67 7.83
N GLY A 91 8.50 18.17 8.28
CA GLY A 91 9.36 17.45 9.22
C GLY A 91 8.58 17.07 10.49
N SER A 92 8.93 15.94 11.08
CA SER A 92 8.30 15.41 12.28
C SER A 92 9.32 14.62 13.09
N GLU A 93 9.12 14.60 14.41
CA GLU A 93 9.92 13.81 15.32
C GLU A 93 9.43 12.36 15.40
N VAL A 94 10.31 11.48 15.88
CA VAL A 94 9.97 10.09 16.15
C VAL A 94 9.80 9.95 17.65
N VAL A 95 8.61 9.51 18.08
CA VAL A 95 8.35 9.16 19.48
C VAL A 95 8.48 7.65 19.64
N THR A 96 9.37 7.21 20.52
CA THR A 96 9.63 5.78 20.78
C THR A 96 9.16 5.40 22.18
N GLY A 97 8.63 4.19 22.32
CA GLY A 97 8.31 3.60 23.62
C GLY A 97 8.33 2.08 23.57
N SER A 98 8.28 1.46 24.74
CA SER A 98 8.35 0.01 24.87
C SER A 98 7.36 -0.55 25.90
N SER A 99 6.87 -1.77 25.64
CA SER A 99 6.24 -2.62 26.66
C SER A 99 7.28 -3.55 27.28
N ASP A 100 6.83 -4.42 28.18
CA ASP A 100 7.68 -5.45 28.81
C ASP A 100 8.35 -6.34 27.75
N SER A 101 9.62 -6.70 27.98
CA SER A 101 10.42 -7.51 27.06
C SER A 101 10.01 -8.99 27.01
N GLU A 102 9.28 -9.48 28.02
CA GLU A 102 8.80 -10.86 28.10
C GLU A 102 7.66 -11.15 27.10
N ASN A 103 6.90 -10.11 26.72
CA ASN A 103 5.68 -10.20 25.94
C ASN A 103 5.80 -9.38 24.64
N THR A 104 6.25 -10.02 23.56
CA THR A 104 6.64 -9.32 22.32
C THR A 104 5.80 -9.68 21.09
N ARG A 105 5.08 -10.82 21.13
CA ARG A 105 4.38 -11.37 19.97
C ARG A 105 2.94 -10.88 19.90
N PHE A 106 2.55 -10.45 18.70
CA PHE A 106 1.16 -10.15 18.36
C PHE A 106 0.70 -11.16 17.32
N LEU A 107 -0.18 -12.08 17.72
CA LEU A 107 -0.74 -13.09 16.82
C LEU A 107 -2.14 -12.67 16.40
N LYS A 108 -2.30 -12.39 15.10
CA LYS A 108 -3.60 -12.17 14.47
C LYS A 108 -3.94 -13.35 13.57
N THR A 109 -5.19 -13.81 13.64
CA THR A 109 -5.73 -14.83 12.73
C THR A 109 -7.00 -14.30 12.06
N SER A 110 -7.62 -15.09 11.18
CA SER A 110 -8.89 -14.75 10.53
C SER A 110 -10.05 -14.57 11.51
N LYS A 111 -9.96 -15.12 12.72
CA LYS A 111 -10.98 -14.96 13.77
C LYS A 111 -10.96 -13.57 14.44
N HIS A 112 -9.85 -12.86 14.34
CA HIS A 112 -9.63 -11.59 15.03
C HIS A 112 -9.94 -10.41 14.09
N LYS A 113 -10.71 -9.46 14.59
CA LYS A 113 -11.25 -8.34 13.81
C LYS A 113 -10.36 -7.10 13.88
N VAL A 114 -10.50 -6.28 12.85
CA VAL A 114 -9.98 -4.91 12.79
C VAL A 114 -11.18 -3.98 12.89
N TRP A 115 -11.13 -3.02 13.80
CA TRP A 115 -12.20 -2.06 14.02
C TRP A 115 -11.73 -0.66 13.63
N LEU A 116 -12.59 0.08 12.95
CA LEU A 116 -12.39 1.49 12.60
C LEU A 116 -13.45 2.31 13.32
N GLY A 117 -13.06 3.34 14.07
CA GLY A 117 -14.03 4.15 14.84
C GLY A 117 -14.63 3.46 16.06
N GLY A 118 -14.19 2.24 16.40
CA GLY A 118 -14.87 1.37 17.35
C GLY A 118 -13.92 0.46 18.09
N ILE A 119 -14.38 -0.04 19.23
CA ILE A 119 -13.73 -1.08 20.02
C ILE A 119 -14.80 -2.15 20.32
N PRO A 120 -14.43 -3.44 20.36
CA PRO A 120 -15.33 -4.50 20.85
C PRO A 120 -15.95 -4.15 22.19
N LYS A 121 -17.22 -4.50 22.40
CA LYS A 121 -17.86 -4.31 23.70
C LYS A 121 -17.09 -4.99 24.84
N SER A 122 -16.50 -6.16 24.58
CA SER A 122 -15.66 -6.91 25.52
C SER A 122 -14.34 -6.20 25.87
N SER A 123 -13.86 -5.31 25.00
CA SER A 123 -12.60 -4.59 25.16
C SER A 123 -12.79 -3.13 25.61
N SER A 124 -14.04 -2.65 25.70
CA SER A 124 -14.36 -1.35 26.30
C SER A 124 -14.08 -1.41 27.80
N ARG A 125 -12.89 -0.95 28.22
CA ARG A 125 -12.60 -0.73 29.64
C ARG A 125 -13.45 0.43 30.13
N ASN A 126 -14.11 0.25 31.27
CA ASN A 126 -14.91 1.25 32.00
C ASN A 126 -16.23 1.69 31.35
N GLY A 127 -16.79 0.93 30.41
CA GLY A 127 -18.10 1.25 29.82
C GLY A 127 -18.12 2.52 28.98
N VAL A 128 -16.94 3.06 28.63
CA VAL A 128 -16.82 4.16 27.66
C VAL A 128 -17.17 3.58 26.30
N MET A 129 -18.40 3.85 25.86
CA MET A 129 -18.82 3.53 24.50
C MET A 129 -17.96 4.33 23.52
N SER A 130 -17.44 3.65 22.49
CA SER A 130 -16.78 4.34 21.39
C SER A 130 -17.73 5.40 20.83
N THR A 131 -17.26 6.64 20.71
CA THR A 131 -18.03 7.75 20.12
C THR A 131 -18.06 7.69 18.59
N GLY A 132 -17.56 6.61 17.99
CA GLY A 132 -17.45 6.46 16.55
C GLY A 132 -16.14 7.02 16.00
N LEU A 133 -16.06 7.05 14.67
CA LEU A 133 -14.95 7.64 13.95
C LEU A 133 -15.21 9.13 13.72
N ASN A 134 -14.52 10.01 14.45
CA ASN A 134 -14.73 11.46 14.37
C ASN A 134 -13.72 12.18 13.46
N VAL A 135 -13.17 11.44 12.49
CA VAL A 135 -12.18 11.92 11.53
C VAL A 135 -12.56 11.49 10.11
N ILE A 136 -12.02 12.19 9.12
CA ILE A 136 -12.08 11.78 7.72
C ILE A 136 -10.83 10.95 7.44
N ILE A 137 -11.01 9.68 7.07
CA ILE A 137 -9.89 8.81 6.68
C ILE A 137 -9.80 8.78 5.16
N ASN A 138 -8.61 9.02 4.61
CA ASN A 138 -8.33 8.80 3.20
C ASN A 138 -7.86 7.36 2.94
N GLU A 139 -6.88 6.90 3.70
CA GLU A 139 -6.26 5.59 3.47
C GLU A 139 -5.62 5.02 4.73
N ILE A 140 -5.62 3.69 4.80
CA ILE A 140 -5.02 2.90 5.87
C ILE A 140 -4.22 1.78 5.24
N PHE A 141 -3.03 1.55 5.77
CA PHE A 141 -2.20 0.40 5.46
C PHE A 141 -1.91 -0.34 6.77
N ILE A 142 -2.02 -1.66 6.74
CA ILE A 142 -1.59 -2.55 7.83
C ILE A 142 -0.60 -3.53 7.21
N ASP A 143 0.61 -3.62 7.75
CA ASP A 143 1.70 -4.43 7.20
C ASP A 143 1.91 -4.21 5.69
N ASN A 144 1.93 -2.94 5.28
CA ASN A 144 2.03 -2.47 3.89
C ASN A 144 0.91 -2.92 2.94
N LYS A 145 -0.17 -3.51 3.45
CA LYS A 145 -1.35 -3.87 2.66
C LYS A 145 -2.45 -2.83 2.84
N PRO A 146 -3.04 -2.29 1.76
CA PRO A 146 -4.14 -1.34 1.87
C PRO A 146 -5.36 -2.02 2.52
N LEU A 147 -5.94 -1.35 3.51
CA LEU A 147 -7.21 -1.77 4.11
C LEU A 147 -8.35 -1.07 3.37
N GLY A 148 -9.20 -1.85 2.70
CA GLY A 148 -10.36 -1.32 1.99
C GLY A 148 -11.41 -0.73 2.95
N LEU A 149 -11.51 0.59 3.03
CA LEU A 149 -12.45 1.28 3.94
C LEU A 149 -13.94 0.93 3.68
N TRP A 150 -14.25 0.52 2.45
CA TRP A 150 -15.59 0.10 2.02
C TRP A 150 -15.77 -1.42 1.95
N ASN A 151 -14.73 -2.19 2.30
CA ASN A 151 -14.77 -3.65 2.32
C ASN A 151 -14.85 -4.18 3.76
N PHE A 152 -15.88 -3.76 4.49
CA PHE A 152 -16.09 -4.14 5.89
C PHE A 152 -17.02 -5.36 6.02
N ASP A 153 -16.75 -6.19 7.01
CA ASP A 153 -17.62 -7.31 7.43
C ASP A 153 -18.94 -6.80 8.05
N ASN A 154 -18.86 -5.75 8.86
CA ASN A 154 -20.00 -5.18 9.57
C ASN A 154 -19.81 -3.66 9.75
N THR A 155 -20.92 -2.92 9.81
CA THR A 155 -20.93 -1.48 10.12
C THR A 155 -22.03 -1.13 11.12
N LYS A 156 -21.86 -0.03 11.86
CA LYS A 156 -22.85 0.54 12.77
C LYS A 156 -22.85 2.06 12.67
N GLY A 157 -24.04 2.65 12.64
CA GLY A 157 -24.20 4.09 12.45
C GLY A 157 -24.16 4.49 10.98
N LEU A 158 -24.06 5.80 10.74
CA LEU A 158 -24.01 6.37 9.39
C LEU A 158 -22.55 6.47 8.93
N CYS A 159 -22.18 5.68 7.92
CA CYS A 159 -20.90 5.82 7.21
C CYS A 159 -21.15 6.56 5.91
N LEU A 160 -20.56 7.75 5.75
CA LEU A 160 -20.72 8.58 4.57
C LEU A 160 -19.37 8.77 3.87
N PRO A 161 -19.35 8.81 2.52
CA PRO A 161 -18.16 9.22 1.80
C PRO A 161 -17.81 10.67 2.13
N SER A 162 -16.52 10.97 2.11
CA SER A 162 -16.00 12.30 2.35
C SER A 162 -14.92 12.65 1.33
N LYS A 163 -14.28 13.81 1.49
CA LYS A 163 -13.23 14.29 0.61
C LYS A 163 -12.06 13.30 0.58
N LYS A 164 -11.53 13.09 -0.61
CA LYS A 164 -10.30 12.35 -0.81
C LYS A 164 -9.13 13.18 -0.29
N GLY A 165 -8.16 12.47 0.29
CA GLY A 165 -6.89 13.00 0.77
C GLY A 165 -6.19 13.92 -0.20
N ALA A 166 -5.49 14.92 0.35
CA ALA A 166 -4.52 15.67 -0.43
C ALA A 166 -3.41 14.71 -0.91
N TYR A 167 -3.19 14.70 -2.22
CA TYR A 167 -2.20 13.85 -2.85
C TYR A 167 -0.81 14.40 -2.62
N ASN A 168 0.12 13.58 -2.11
CA ASN A 168 1.53 13.91 -2.16
C ASN A 168 2.00 13.94 -3.64
N PRO A 169 2.43 15.08 -4.19
CA PRO A 169 2.89 15.18 -5.57
C PRO A 169 4.05 14.23 -5.89
N GLU A 170 4.87 13.88 -4.90
CA GLU A 170 6.01 12.95 -5.05
C GLU A 170 5.57 11.50 -5.31
N THR A 171 4.33 11.16 -4.97
CA THR A 171 3.74 9.84 -5.23
C THR A 171 2.98 9.78 -6.56
N ARG A 172 3.08 10.82 -7.40
CA ARG A 172 2.64 10.77 -8.80
C ARG A 172 3.52 9.81 -9.58
N SER A 173 3.24 8.53 -9.48
CA SER A 173 3.74 7.56 -10.44
C SER A 173 2.57 7.04 -11.27
N ASN A 174 2.78 6.93 -12.58
CA ASN A 174 1.90 6.17 -13.46
C ASN A 174 2.08 4.66 -13.27
N GLU A 175 2.75 4.23 -12.20
CA GLU A 175 3.00 2.83 -11.92
C GLU A 175 1.70 2.15 -11.50
N ARG A 176 1.67 0.84 -11.69
CA ARG A 176 0.56 -0.02 -11.31
C ARG A 176 1.15 -1.15 -10.49
N TYR A 177 0.59 -1.36 -9.32
CA TYR A 177 0.99 -2.45 -8.44
C TYR A 177 0.15 -3.69 -8.78
N PHE A 178 0.83 -4.82 -8.98
CA PHE A 178 0.23 -6.13 -9.15
C PHE A 178 0.62 -6.96 -7.93
N ASP A 179 -0.37 -7.49 -7.21
CA ASP A 179 -0.19 -8.28 -5.98
C ASP A 179 -0.10 -9.79 -6.24
N GLY A 180 -0.06 -10.19 -7.52
CA GLY A 180 -0.05 -11.58 -7.97
C GLY A 180 -1.44 -12.22 -8.17
N ASN A 181 -2.54 -11.53 -7.82
CA ASN A 181 -3.89 -12.11 -7.86
C ASN A 181 -4.73 -11.68 -9.09
N GLY A 182 -4.08 -11.19 -10.15
CA GLY A 182 -4.81 -10.72 -11.33
C GLY A 182 -3.92 -10.27 -12.48
N TYR A 183 -4.55 -9.68 -13.51
CA TYR A 183 -3.90 -9.18 -14.70
C TYR A 183 -4.60 -7.91 -15.22
N SER A 184 -3.95 -7.21 -16.16
CA SER A 184 -4.52 -6.07 -16.88
C SER A 184 -4.59 -6.39 -18.37
N GLU A 185 -5.79 -6.39 -18.95
CA GLU A 185 -5.98 -6.54 -20.39
C GLU A 185 -5.92 -5.15 -21.05
N VAL A 186 -4.97 -4.98 -21.98
CA VAL A 186 -4.87 -3.76 -22.77
C VAL A 186 -5.30 -4.05 -24.20
N ARG A 187 -6.33 -3.34 -24.66
CA ARG A 187 -6.77 -3.38 -26.06
C ARG A 187 -6.12 -2.23 -26.82
N LYS A 188 -5.47 -2.54 -27.94
CA LYS A 188 -4.85 -1.52 -28.78
C LYS A 188 -5.92 -0.76 -29.56
N THR A 189 -6.20 0.48 -29.15
CA THR A 189 -7.11 1.38 -29.88
C THR A 189 -6.43 1.87 -31.16
N ARG A 190 -7.06 1.61 -32.31
CA ARG A 190 -6.48 1.78 -33.65
C ARG A 190 -6.28 3.27 -33.99
N SER A 191 -5.03 3.73 -34.12
CA SER A 191 -4.73 5.09 -34.58
C SER A 191 -3.75 5.16 -35.77
N ARG A 192 -2.98 4.10 -36.08
CA ARG A 192 -2.07 4.09 -37.25
C ARG A 192 -2.12 2.77 -38.00
N TYR A 193 -1.78 2.84 -39.30
CA TYR A 193 -1.54 1.68 -40.16
C TYR A 193 -0.52 0.75 -39.49
N TYR A 194 -0.92 -0.50 -39.31
CA TYR A 194 -0.11 -1.53 -38.69
C TYR A 194 0.94 -2.03 -39.69
N LYS A 195 2.23 -1.90 -39.36
CA LYS A 195 3.28 -2.65 -40.05
C LYS A 195 3.25 -4.07 -39.48
N LYS A 196 2.72 -5.00 -40.26
CA LYS A 196 2.61 -6.42 -39.89
C LYS A 196 3.92 -6.99 -39.33
N ASN A 197 5.04 -6.55 -39.90
CA ASN A 197 6.37 -7.06 -39.58
C ASN A 197 7.07 -6.29 -38.45
N PHE A 198 6.35 -5.61 -37.56
CA PHE A 198 6.96 -4.83 -36.48
C PHE A 198 6.19 -4.96 -35.18
N PHE A 199 6.87 -5.49 -34.17
CA PHE A 199 6.39 -5.55 -32.79
C PHE A 199 7.37 -4.80 -31.90
N GLU A 200 6.88 -3.77 -31.22
CA GLU A 200 7.63 -3.00 -30.24
C GLU A 200 6.81 -2.96 -28.94
N LEU A 201 7.43 -3.40 -27.86
CA LEU A 201 6.91 -3.32 -26.51
C LEU A 201 7.96 -2.64 -25.64
N GLN A 202 7.52 -1.64 -24.89
CA GLN A 202 8.33 -0.95 -23.89
C GLN A 202 7.55 -0.95 -22.58
N MET A 203 8.20 -1.42 -21.51
CA MET A 203 7.64 -1.39 -20.16
C MET A 203 8.76 -1.19 -19.13
N TRP A 204 8.39 -0.64 -17.98
CA TRP A 204 9.23 -0.56 -16.79
C TRP A 204 8.58 -1.42 -15.71
N PHE A 205 9.37 -2.23 -15.01
CA PHE A 205 8.89 -3.05 -13.91
C PHE A 205 9.92 -3.09 -12.78
N LYS A 206 9.42 -3.34 -11.57
CA LYS A 206 10.20 -3.59 -10.36
C LYS A 206 9.50 -4.70 -9.59
N THR A 207 10.21 -5.79 -9.30
CA THR A 207 9.65 -6.92 -8.55
C THR A 207 10.74 -7.62 -7.73
N LEU A 208 10.30 -8.37 -6.72
CA LEU A 208 11.11 -9.35 -6.00
C LEU A 208 10.80 -10.78 -6.47
N ASP A 209 9.81 -10.97 -7.35
CA ASP A 209 9.42 -12.28 -7.85
C ASP A 209 10.47 -12.82 -8.83
N GLU A 210 10.91 -14.04 -8.59
CA GLU A 210 11.85 -14.74 -9.49
C GLU A 210 11.14 -15.42 -10.66
N HIS A 211 9.85 -15.70 -10.52
CA HIS A 211 9.01 -16.36 -11.52
C HIS A 211 7.70 -15.59 -11.71
N ALA A 212 7.51 -14.98 -12.88
CA ALA A 212 6.35 -14.13 -13.15
C ALA A 212 6.03 -14.03 -14.65
N LEU A 213 4.75 -13.82 -14.99
CA LEU A 213 4.34 -13.39 -16.33
C LEU A 213 4.26 -11.87 -16.37
N LEU A 214 5.08 -11.23 -17.21
CA LEU A 214 5.11 -9.77 -17.34
C LEU A 214 4.25 -9.27 -18.51
N PHE A 215 4.22 -10.03 -19.61
CA PHE A 215 3.43 -9.71 -20.79
C PHE A 215 3.03 -10.98 -21.55
N LEU A 216 1.82 -10.97 -22.10
CA LEU A 216 1.33 -12.03 -22.97
C LEU A 216 0.43 -11.45 -24.07
N ALA A 217 0.73 -11.80 -25.31
CA ALA A 217 -0.17 -11.63 -26.45
C ALA A 217 -0.37 -13.00 -27.11
N VAL A 218 -1.62 -13.39 -27.33
CA VAL A 218 -1.97 -14.70 -27.90
C VAL A 218 -2.82 -14.51 -29.15
N ASP A 219 -2.46 -15.23 -30.20
CA ASP A 219 -3.29 -15.45 -31.38
C ASP A 219 -3.73 -16.91 -31.40
N ASN A 220 -4.89 -17.15 -30.80
CA ASN A 220 -5.49 -18.49 -30.68
C ASN A 220 -5.77 -19.13 -32.04
N LYS A 221 -6.02 -18.34 -33.09
CA LYS A 221 -6.42 -18.88 -34.41
C LYS A 221 -5.24 -19.56 -35.10
N ASN A 222 -4.04 -18.98 -34.98
CA ASN A 222 -2.84 -19.50 -35.62
C ASN A 222 -1.93 -20.24 -34.65
N ASN A 223 -2.35 -20.43 -33.39
CA ASN A 223 -1.55 -21.01 -32.31
C ASN A 223 -0.20 -20.30 -32.13
N ARG A 224 -0.23 -18.97 -32.07
CA ARG A 224 0.94 -18.10 -31.94
C ARG A 224 0.88 -17.32 -30.63
N SER A 225 2.04 -17.03 -30.07
CA SER A 225 2.11 -16.23 -28.85
C SER A 225 3.40 -15.41 -28.80
N VAL A 226 3.34 -14.30 -28.07
CA VAL A 226 4.51 -13.52 -27.65
C VAL A 226 4.40 -13.31 -26.15
N SER A 227 5.44 -13.69 -25.41
CA SER A 227 5.47 -13.58 -23.96
C SER A 227 6.77 -13.00 -23.44
N ILE A 228 6.67 -12.25 -22.35
CA ILE A 228 7.81 -11.89 -21.50
C ILE A 228 7.56 -12.45 -20.11
N THR A 229 8.48 -13.26 -19.62
CA THR A 229 8.41 -13.89 -18.29
C THR A 229 9.69 -13.64 -17.51
N LEU A 230 9.59 -13.75 -16.18
CA LEU A 230 10.71 -13.98 -15.30
C LEU A 230 10.82 -15.47 -15.02
N ASN A 231 12.04 -16.01 -15.08
CA ASN A 231 12.35 -17.35 -14.62
C ASN A 231 13.71 -17.31 -13.91
N GLU A 232 13.73 -17.68 -12.63
CA GLU A 232 14.92 -17.58 -11.76
C GLU A 232 15.53 -16.16 -11.81
N GLY A 233 14.67 -15.14 -11.81
CA GLY A 233 15.08 -13.73 -11.88
C GLY A 233 15.64 -13.27 -13.23
N ARG A 234 15.61 -14.12 -14.27
CA ARG A 234 16.04 -13.75 -15.63
C ARG A 234 14.85 -13.39 -16.50
N VAL A 235 15.01 -12.37 -17.35
CA VAL A 235 13.99 -12.01 -18.33
C VAL A 235 14.08 -12.96 -19.51
N ILE A 236 12.99 -13.67 -19.78
CA ILE A 236 12.82 -14.53 -20.94
C ILE A 236 11.82 -13.88 -21.89
N PHE A 237 12.28 -13.57 -23.10
CA PHE A 237 11.42 -13.19 -24.21
C PHE A 237 11.23 -14.39 -25.12
N ARG A 238 9.97 -14.78 -25.35
CA ARG A 238 9.62 -15.92 -26.20
C ARG A 238 8.61 -15.52 -27.25
N VAL A 239 8.83 -16.02 -28.47
CA VAL A 239 7.91 -15.94 -29.59
C VAL A 239 7.61 -17.35 -30.06
N GLU A 240 6.33 -17.72 -30.07
CA GLU A 240 5.83 -18.97 -30.62
C GLU A 240 5.16 -18.68 -31.97
N TYR A 241 5.72 -19.23 -33.04
CA TYR A 241 5.26 -18.97 -34.42
C TYR A 241 4.19 -19.95 -34.91
N GLY A 242 3.82 -20.93 -34.07
CA GLY A 242 3.01 -22.08 -34.43
C GLY A 242 3.86 -23.24 -34.96
N ASN A 243 3.26 -24.44 -35.08
CA ASN A 243 3.91 -25.66 -35.56
C ASN A 243 5.25 -25.97 -34.86
N ASP A 244 5.30 -25.83 -33.53
CA ASP A 244 6.46 -26.07 -32.66
C ASP A 244 7.71 -25.20 -32.93
N THR A 245 7.61 -24.20 -33.80
CA THR A 245 8.70 -23.26 -34.05
C THR A 245 8.67 -22.13 -33.03
N ARG A 246 9.79 -21.92 -32.32
CA ARG A 246 9.94 -20.90 -31.29
C ARG A 246 11.27 -20.18 -31.35
N LEU A 247 11.25 -18.91 -30.96
CA LEU A 247 12.43 -18.12 -30.66
C LEU A 247 12.42 -17.78 -29.17
N GLU A 248 13.57 -17.91 -28.52
CA GLU A 248 13.74 -17.58 -27.11
C GLU A 248 15.03 -16.78 -26.92
N ILE A 249 14.92 -15.68 -26.18
CA ILE A 249 16.04 -14.85 -25.77
C ILE A 249 16.02 -14.80 -24.24
N ASN A 250 17.14 -15.15 -23.63
CA ASN A 250 17.34 -15.12 -22.19
C ASN A 250 18.37 -14.03 -21.85
N GLN A 251 17.97 -13.08 -21.02
CA GLN A 251 18.83 -12.01 -20.54
C GLN A 251 18.88 -12.02 -19.01
N GLN A 252 20.10 -12.06 -18.46
CA GLN A 252 20.30 -11.84 -17.03
C GLN A 252 19.95 -10.40 -16.67
N ILE A 253 19.19 -10.24 -15.59
CA ILE A 253 19.03 -8.93 -14.95
C ILE A 253 20.35 -8.62 -14.24
N VAL A 254 21.08 -7.61 -14.70
CA VAL A 254 22.23 -7.08 -13.96
C VAL A 254 21.68 -6.14 -12.89
N THR A 255 21.65 -6.59 -11.65
CA THR A 255 21.33 -5.74 -10.49
C THR A 255 22.49 -4.79 -10.25
N ILE A 256 22.30 -3.49 -10.48
CA ILE A 256 23.22 -2.46 -9.97
C ILE A 256 22.57 -1.88 -8.71
N LEU A 257 23.18 -2.15 -7.56
CA LEU A 257 22.92 -1.45 -6.30
C LEU A 257 23.63 -0.09 -6.37
N ASP A 258 22.85 0.99 -6.34
CA ASP A 258 23.33 2.37 -6.48
C ASP A 258 23.89 2.88 -5.13
N LEU A 259 25.20 3.15 -5.07
CA LEU A 259 25.81 4.04 -4.09
C LEU A 259 26.06 5.38 -4.79
N GLY A 260 25.11 6.30 -4.62
CA GLY A 260 25.33 7.74 -4.66
C GLY A 260 26.13 8.28 -5.85
N LEU A 261 25.62 8.14 -7.06
CA LEU A 261 25.91 9.00 -8.22
C LEU A 261 24.84 8.69 -9.28
N LYS A 262 24.12 9.70 -9.80
CA LYS A 262 23.09 9.52 -10.84
C LYS A 262 23.61 8.66 -12.00
N LEU A 263 23.34 7.36 -11.96
CA LEU A 263 23.57 6.41 -13.02
C LEU A 263 22.27 5.66 -13.27
N LYS A 264 21.56 6.15 -14.29
CA LYS A 264 20.24 5.71 -14.71
C LYS A 264 20.37 4.37 -15.44
N LEU A 265 20.21 3.27 -14.72
CA LEU A 265 19.82 1.97 -15.29
C LEU A 265 18.43 1.59 -14.78
N LEU A 266 17.44 2.35 -15.26
CA LEU A 266 16.09 1.83 -15.46
C LEU A 266 16.21 0.73 -16.52
N GLY A 267 15.70 -0.48 -16.25
CA GLY A 267 15.64 -1.57 -17.23
C GLY A 267 14.80 -1.16 -18.44
N ASN A 268 15.38 -0.44 -19.38
CA ASN A 268 14.81 -0.13 -20.68
C ASN A 268 14.99 -1.37 -21.55
N LEU A 269 14.12 -2.38 -21.39
CA LEU A 269 14.08 -3.47 -22.33
C LEU A 269 13.38 -2.95 -23.60
N LYS A 270 14.18 -2.52 -24.59
CA LYS A 270 13.71 -2.24 -25.94
C LYS A 270 14.05 -3.44 -26.81
N ILE A 271 13.12 -4.37 -26.93
CA ILE A 271 13.24 -5.48 -27.86
C ILE A 271 12.61 -5.04 -29.18
N SER A 272 13.45 -4.85 -30.20
CA SER A 272 13.02 -4.72 -31.58
C SER A 272 13.33 -6.03 -32.28
N VAL A 273 12.32 -6.88 -32.41
CA VAL A 273 12.42 -8.03 -33.32
C VAL A 273 11.77 -7.58 -34.62
N GLU A 274 12.40 -7.84 -35.76
CA GLU A 274 11.70 -7.89 -37.05
C GLU A 274 11.03 -9.26 -37.15
N PRO A 275 9.74 -9.41 -36.79
CA PRO A 275 9.09 -10.69 -36.85
C PRO A 275 8.67 -10.90 -38.31
N LYS A 276 8.95 -12.08 -38.87
CA LYS A 276 8.24 -12.57 -40.07
C LYS A 276 6.82 -13.01 -39.71
N MET A 277 6.07 -12.20 -38.96
CA MET A 277 4.69 -12.49 -38.57
C MET A 277 3.75 -11.45 -39.13
N GLU A 278 2.55 -11.91 -39.49
CA GLU A 278 1.38 -11.07 -39.68
C GLU A 278 0.49 -11.23 -38.45
N PHE A 279 0.15 -10.12 -37.78
CA PHE A 279 -0.90 -10.03 -36.75
C PHE A 279 -2.11 -9.27 -37.30
#